data_AF-A0A973JTQ8-F1
#
_entry.id   AF-A0A973JTQ8-F1
#
_cell.length_a   1.000
_cell.length_b   1.000
_cell.length_c   1.000
_cell.angle_alpha   90.00
_cell.angle_beta   90.00
_cell.angle_gamma   90.00
#
_symmetry.space_group_name_H-M   'P 1'
#
loop_
_entity.id
_entity.type
_entity.pdbx_description
1 polymer ?
#
loop_
_entity_poly.entity_id
_entity_poly.type
_entity_poly.pdbx_seq_one_letter_code
_entity_poly.pdbx_strand_id
1 'polypeptide(L)'
;MTSLRAPNLLLGVALLLGVVADLLFYGRGVGISAPIFVALGLFTLHLIGRAEQRPPGVNRWLGLAALSFAVWLAVRAEPLLVMLNWLALIGLLLLLTISFRSDLIFRLPFVRLLGRAFRASFEIGVYPFVLAVRQLGRIPLRGRQLRSLAPVLRGVLLATPLLLLFGGLLASADSIFASYMRDLLSLQLPFDLWTGMAHTLMVGFFACLAAGGMIVAMGDGMRAPSALPAEGETERLERSGLSWRFLGSTEALT
;
A
#
# COMPACT_ATOMS: atom_id res chain seq x y z
N MET A 1 6.28 -7.69 13.82
CA MET A 1 4.80 -7.71 13.71
C MET A 1 4.29 -6.30 13.92
N THR A 2 3.77 -5.64 12.89
CA THR A 2 3.28 -4.25 12.98
C THR A 2 1.85 -4.27 13.51
N SER A 3 1.66 -3.92 14.78
CA SER A 3 0.33 -3.68 15.34
C SER A 3 -0.17 -2.33 14.81
N LEU A 4 -1.10 -2.36 13.86
CA LEU A 4 -1.88 -1.20 13.42
C LEU A 4 -3.15 -1.14 14.27
N ARG A 5 -3.52 0.06 14.75
CA ARG A 5 -4.74 0.27 15.54
C ARG A 5 -5.99 0.10 14.68
N ALA A 6 -5.95 0.52 13.41
CA ALA A 6 -7.09 0.49 12.51
C ALA A 6 -6.76 -0.09 11.11
N PRO A 7 -6.43 -1.39 10.98
CA PRO A 7 -6.06 -1.99 9.70
C PRO A 7 -7.19 -1.95 8.65
N ASN A 8 -8.44 -1.98 9.08
CA ASN A 8 -9.60 -1.95 8.19
C ASN A 8 -9.83 -0.56 7.59
N LEU A 9 -9.55 0.50 8.35
CA LEU A 9 -9.62 1.87 7.87
C LEU A 9 -8.54 2.11 6.82
N LEU A 10 -7.31 1.63 7.06
CA LEU A 10 -6.22 1.72 6.09
C LEU A 10 -6.57 1.02 4.77
N LEU A 11 -7.07 -0.22 4.82
CA LEU A 11 -7.47 -0.96 3.62
C LEU A 11 -8.64 -0.30 2.89
N GLY A 12 -9.67 0.17 3.61
CA GLY A 12 -10.81 0.86 3.01
C GLY A 12 -10.41 2.15 2.32
N VAL A 13 -9.52 2.93 2.94
CA VAL A 13 -9.00 4.16 2.37
C VAL A 13 -8.09 3.89 1.17
N ALA A 14 -7.23 2.86 1.23
CA ALA A 14 -6.42 2.45 0.09
C ALA A 14 -7.28 1.99 -1.10
N LEU A 15 -8.38 1.26 -0.84
CA LEU A 15 -9.32 0.85 -1.86
C LEU A 15 -10.05 2.04 -2.48
N LEU A 16 -10.49 3.01 -1.66
CA LEU A 16 -11.01 4.29 -2.16
C LEU A 16 -10.00 5.02 -3.04
N LEU A 17 -8.73 5.07 -2.63
CA LEU A 17 -7.67 5.70 -3.42
C LEU A 17 -7.48 4.98 -4.77
N GLY A 18 -7.59 3.64 -4.79
CA GLY A 18 -7.56 2.84 -6.01
C GLY A 18 -8.73 3.15 -6.95
N VAL A 19 -9.94 3.31 -6.42
CA VAL A 19 -11.12 3.72 -7.21
C VAL A 19 -10.96 5.13 -7.76
N VAL A 20 -10.43 6.06 -6.96
CA VAL A 20 -10.15 7.43 -7.44
C VAL A 20 -9.07 7.42 -8.53
N ALA A 21 -8.03 6.59 -8.39
CA ALA A 21 -7.02 6.41 -9.44
C ALA A 21 -7.65 5.92 -10.73
N ASP A 22 -8.56 4.95 -10.64
CA ASP A 22 -9.26 4.42 -11.81
C ASP A 22 -10.06 5.50 -12.54
N LEU A 23 -10.83 6.31 -11.81
CA LEU A 23 -11.58 7.44 -12.37
C LEU A 23 -10.69 8.55 -12.96
N LEU A 24 -9.46 8.70 -12.45
CA LEU A 24 -8.53 9.75 -12.89
C LEU A 24 -7.74 9.35 -14.14
N PHE A 25 -7.33 8.08 -14.24
CA PHE A 25 -6.40 7.60 -15.27
C PHE A 25 -7.06 6.75 -16.34
N TYR A 26 -8.23 6.15 -16.09
CA TYR A 26 -8.90 5.32 -17.10
C TYR A 26 -9.37 6.18 -18.28
N GLY A 27 -8.85 5.88 -19.47
CA GLY A 27 -9.20 6.57 -20.72
C GLY A 27 -8.80 8.05 -20.78
N ARG A 28 -7.94 8.54 -19.87
CA ARG A 28 -7.53 9.94 -19.78
C ARG A 28 -6.01 10.07 -19.71
N GLY A 29 -5.47 11.14 -20.30
CA GLY A 29 -4.05 11.47 -20.20
C GLY A 29 -3.63 11.75 -18.75
N VAL A 30 -2.36 11.48 -18.45
CA VAL A 30 -1.73 11.62 -17.12
C VAL A 30 -1.73 13.05 -16.58
N GLY A 31 -2.02 14.05 -17.42
CA GLY A 31 -1.87 15.49 -17.18
C GLY A 31 -2.23 15.99 -15.77
N ILE A 32 -3.43 16.54 -15.59
CA ILE A 32 -3.87 17.12 -14.31
C ILE A 32 -4.24 16.02 -13.29
N SER A 33 -4.45 14.79 -13.73
CA SER A 33 -4.74 13.65 -12.85
C SER A 33 -3.56 13.32 -11.93
N ALA A 34 -2.32 13.39 -12.41
CA ALA A 34 -1.14 13.13 -11.60
C ALA A 34 -1.01 14.01 -10.33
N PRO A 35 -1.05 15.36 -10.41
CA PRO A 35 -0.93 16.20 -9.21
C PRO A 35 -2.11 16.04 -8.25
N ILE A 36 -3.34 15.84 -8.76
CA ILE A 36 -4.52 15.57 -7.92
C ILE A 36 -4.33 14.28 -7.13
N PHE A 37 -3.90 13.21 -7.81
CA PHE A 37 -3.68 11.91 -7.17
C PHE A 37 -2.60 11.96 -6.11
N VAL A 38 -1.47 12.64 -6.39
CA VAL A 38 -0.37 12.82 -5.44
C VAL A 38 -0.82 13.64 -4.22
N ALA A 39 -1.57 14.72 -4.43
CA ALA A 39 -2.12 15.53 -3.35
C ALA A 39 -3.05 14.70 -2.45
N LEU A 40 -3.92 13.89 -3.04
CA LEU A 40 -4.84 13.02 -2.31
C LEU A 40 -4.07 11.96 -1.49
N GLY A 41 -3.06 11.33 -2.09
CA GLY A 41 -2.20 10.37 -1.41
C GLY A 41 -1.47 10.97 -0.21
N LEU A 42 -0.89 12.16 -0.36
CA LEU A 42 -0.23 12.89 0.73
C LEU A 42 -1.21 13.29 1.84
N PHE A 43 -2.39 13.81 1.47
CA PHE A 43 -3.44 14.16 2.42
C PHE A 43 -3.88 12.95 3.25
N THR A 44 -4.06 11.82 2.57
CA THR A 44 -4.47 10.56 3.17
C THR A 44 -3.41 10.02 4.14
N LEU A 45 -2.15 10.03 3.72
CA LEU A 45 -1.02 9.65 4.55
C LEU A 45 -0.93 10.50 5.83
N HIS A 46 -1.18 11.81 5.71
CA HIS A 46 -1.21 12.73 6.84
C HIS A 46 -2.38 12.46 7.80
N LEU A 47 -3.58 12.21 7.28
CA LEU A 47 -4.76 11.88 8.09
C LEU A 47 -4.57 10.58 8.86
N ILE A 48 -4.12 9.51 8.19
CA ILE A 48 -3.89 8.23 8.86
C ILE A 48 -2.72 8.35 9.84
N GLY A 49 -1.66 9.10 9.50
CA GLY A 49 -0.57 9.40 10.44
C GLY A 49 -1.07 10.07 11.73
N ARG A 50 -2.03 10.99 11.62
CA ARG A 50 -2.69 11.59 12.80
C ARG A 50 -3.56 10.61 13.57
N ALA A 51 -4.36 9.80 12.89
CA ALA A 51 -5.21 8.79 13.52
C ALA A 51 -4.38 7.75 14.30
N GLU A 52 -3.21 7.39 13.78
CA GLU A 52 -2.29 6.46 14.42
C GLU A 52 -1.42 7.13 15.51
N GLN A 53 -1.61 8.43 15.81
CA GLN A 53 -0.79 9.26 16.71
C GLN A 53 0.71 9.24 16.35
N ARG A 54 1.02 9.10 15.07
CA ARG A 54 2.39 9.05 14.54
C ARG A 54 2.63 10.30 13.70
N PRO A 55 3.12 11.41 14.31
CA PRO A 55 3.28 12.67 13.59
C PRO A 55 4.30 12.55 12.45
N PRO A 56 4.09 13.26 11.33
CA PRO A 56 5.02 13.26 10.21
C PRO A 56 6.37 13.88 10.62
N GLY A 57 7.47 13.20 10.29
CA GLY A 57 8.83 13.66 10.57
C GLY A 57 9.23 14.97 9.87
N VAL A 58 10.47 15.41 10.10
CA VAL A 58 11.05 16.67 9.57
C VAL A 58 11.04 16.76 8.03
N ASN A 59 10.94 15.61 7.35
CA ASN A 59 11.07 15.44 5.90
C ASN A 59 9.81 15.80 5.08
N ARG A 60 8.90 16.64 5.59
CA ARG A 60 7.67 17.04 4.87
C ARG A 60 7.96 17.76 3.54
N TRP A 61 9.14 18.35 3.41
CA TRP A 61 9.58 19.00 2.18
C TRP A 61 9.65 18.02 1.00
N LEU A 62 9.90 16.72 1.23
CA LEU A 62 9.89 15.71 0.16
C LEU A 62 8.49 15.54 -0.44
N GLY A 63 7.44 15.66 0.37
CA GLY A 63 6.05 15.66 -0.11
C GLY A 63 5.77 16.88 -0.99
N LEU A 64 6.28 18.05 -0.59
CA LEU A 64 6.17 19.27 -1.40
C LEU A 64 6.94 19.13 -2.72
N ALA A 65 8.16 18.59 -2.69
CA ALA A 65 8.95 18.31 -3.90
C ALA A 65 8.24 17.31 -4.83
N ALA A 66 7.65 16.24 -4.29
CA ALA A 66 6.86 15.29 -5.06
C ALA A 66 5.67 15.96 -5.74
N LEU A 67 4.95 16.84 -5.02
CA LEU A 67 3.84 17.61 -5.57
C LEU A 67 4.31 18.49 -6.74
N SER A 68 5.44 19.18 -6.59
CA SER A 68 6.02 20.02 -7.64
C SER A 68 6.32 19.21 -8.91
N PHE A 69 6.95 18.04 -8.78
CA PHE A 69 7.23 17.16 -9.92
C PHE A 69 5.95 16.63 -10.59
N ALA A 70 4.91 16.35 -9.80
CA ALA A 70 3.61 15.95 -10.33
C ALA A 70 2.94 17.08 -11.13
N VAL A 71 3.06 18.34 -10.70
CA VAL A 71 2.59 19.50 -11.47
C VAL A 71 3.37 19.67 -12.77
N TRP A 72 4.70 19.49 -12.74
CA TRP A 72 5.52 19.55 -13.97
C TRP A 72 5.15 18.46 -14.98
N LEU A 73 4.67 17.31 -14.53
CA LEU A 73 4.15 16.25 -15.39
C LEU A 73 2.90 16.70 -16.17
N ALA A 74 2.08 17.59 -15.60
CA ALA A 74 0.89 18.13 -16.24
C ALA A 74 1.20 19.14 -17.35
N VAL A 75 2.33 19.84 -17.24
CA VAL A 75 2.70 20.95 -18.12
C VAL A 75 3.61 20.50 -19.28
N ARG A 76 4.31 19.36 -19.13
CA ARG A 76 5.33 18.90 -20.09
C ARG A 76 4.73 17.91 -21.09
N ALA A 77 4.94 18.19 -22.38
CA ALA A 77 4.58 17.28 -23.49
C ALA A 77 5.77 16.43 -23.98
N GLU A 78 7.01 16.84 -23.68
CA GLU A 78 8.22 16.16 -24.13
C GLU A 78 8.41 14.78 -23.47
N PRO A 79 8.46 13.67 -24.25
CA PRO A 79 8.45 12.31 -23.70
C PRO A 79 9.60 12.01 -22.74
N LEU A 80 10.81 12.47 -23.05
CA LEU A 80 11.99 12.26 -22.21
C LEU A 80 11.86 12.97 -20.85
N LEU A 81 11.38 14.22 -20.86
CA LEU A 81 11.17 14.97 -19.63
C LEU A 81 10.03 14.39 -18.78
N VAL A 82 8.97 13.89 -19.43
CA VAL A 82 7.89 13.19 -18.75
C VAL A 82 8.40 11.90 -18.08
N MET A 83 9.22 11.11 -18.77
CA MET A 83 9.84 9.90 -18.20
C MET A 83 10.71 10.23 -16.98
N LEU A 84 11.53 11.28 -17.08
CA LEU A 84 12.42 11.69 -15.99
C LEU A 84 11.63 12.25 -14.79
N ASN A 85 10.55 12.99 -15.04
CA ASN A 85 9.65 13.48 -14.00
C ASN A 85 8.93 12.33 -13.29
N TRP A 86 8.50 11.30 -14.01
CA TRP A 86 7.95 10.08 -13.42
C TRP A 86 8.95 9.40 -12.50
N LEU A 87 10.20 9.24 -12.96
CA LEU A 87 11.26 8.61 -12.18
C LEU A 87 11.58 9.42 -10.91
N ALA A 88 11.65 10.75 -11.02
CA ALA A 88 11.84 11.65 -9.90
C ALA A 88 10.67 11.58 -8.90
N LEU A 89 9.43 11.57 -9.39
CA LEU A 89 8.22 11.45 -8.57
C LEU A 89 8.20 10.15 -7.77
N ILE A 90 8.43 9.01 -8.44
CA ILE A 90 8.47 7.69 -7.80
C ILE A 90 9.60 7.64 -6.76
N GLY A 91 10.78 8.14 -7.11
CA GLY A 91 11.92 8.23 -6.20
C GLY A 91 11.62 9.07 -4.95
N LEU A 92 11.00 10.23 -5.13
CA LEU A 92 10.60 11.13 -4.04
C LEU A 92 9.55 10.51 -3.12
N LEU A 93 8.54 9.82 -3.67
CA LEU A 93 7.51 9.14 -2.87
C LEU A 93 8.08 7.94 -2.10
N LEU A 94 8.99 7.18 -2.71
CA LEU A 94 9.70 6.09 -2.04
C LEU A 94 10.57 6.63 -0.91
N LEU A 95 11.31 7.71 -1.17
CA LEU A 95 12.17 8.35 -0.18
C LEU A 95 11.35 8.98 0.95
N LEU A 96 10.19 9.57 0.66
CA LEU A 96 9.23 10.05 1.65
C LEU A 96 8.74 8.90 2.53
N THR A 97 8.43 7.75 1.95
CA THR A 97 7.98 6.54 2.67
C THR A 97 9.06 6.03 3.63
N ILE A 98 10.32 5.96 3.17
CA ILE A 98 11.47 5.54 4.00
C ILE A 98 11.81 6.58 5.08
N SER A 99 11.60 7.85 4.78
CA SER A 99 12.01 8.96 5.64
C SER A 99 10.90 9.51 6.53
N PHE A 100 9.71 8.93 6.44
CA PHE A 100 8.52 9.38 7.17
C PHE A 100 8.74 9.46 8.69
N ARG A 101 9.65 8.63 9.23
CA ARG A 101 10.03 8.58 10.65
C ARG A 101 11.53 8.70 10.96
N SER A 102 12.43 8.78 9.98
CA SER A 102 13.88 8.82 10.28
C SER A 102 14.40 10.25 10.42
N ASP A 103 15.19 10.49 11.47
CA ASP A 103 15.53 11.83 11.92
C ASP A 103 16.56 12.59 11.08
N LEU A 104 17.16 12.01 10.03
CA LEU A 104 17.90 12.74 8.98
C LEU A 104 18.38 11.73 7.92
N ILE A 105 17.78 11.74 6.73
CA ILE A 105 18.22 10.93 5.58
C ILE A 105 19.68 11.27 5.24
N PHE A 106 20.07 12.53 5.43
CA PHE A 106 21.40 13.06 5.15
C PHE A 106 22.54 12.39 5.92
N ARG A 107 22.26 11.68 7.01
CA ARG A 107 23.29 10.97 7.79
C ARG A 107 23.48 9.50 7.38
N LEU A 108 22.68 8.99 6.42
CA LEU A 108 22.75 7.59 6.03
C LEU A 108 23.67 7.41 4.81
N PRO A 109 24.59 6.42 4.83
CA PRO A 109 25.42 6.12 3.68
C PRO A 109 24.56 5.59 2.52
N PHE A 110 24.92 6.00 1.29
CA PHE A 110 24.18 5.70 0.05
C PHE A 110 23.85 4.21 -0.12
N VAL A 111 24.78 3.32 0.22
CA VAL A 111 24.58 1.86 0.14
C VAL A 111 23.45 1.37 1.05
N ARG A 112 23.32 1.94 2.26
CA ARG A 112 22.21 1.59 3.18
C ARG A 112 20.89 2.19 2.73
N LEU A 113 20.92 3.36 2.08
CA LEU A 113 19.74 3.95 1.46
C LEU A 113 19.22 3.05 0.33
N LEU A 114 20.11 2.55 -0.53
CA LEU A 114 19.74 1.68 -1.64
C LEU A 114 19.17 0.34 -1.16
N GLY A 115 19.79 -0.27 -0.15
CA GLY A 115 19.25 -1.48 0.50
C GLY A 115 17.88 -1.25 1.14
N ARG A 116 17.65 -0.09 1.76
CA ARG A 116 16.34 0.29 2.31
C ARG A 116 15.31 0.54 1.22
N ALA A 117 15.70 1.19 0.13
CA ALA A 117 14.83 1.40 -1.03
C ALA A 117 14.40 0.06 -1.64
N PHE A 118 15.34 -0.86 -1.84
CA PHE A 118 15.04 -2.17 -2.39
C PHE A 118 14.09 -2.97 -1.49
N ARG A 119 14.35 -2.99 -0.19
CA ARG A 119 13.44 -3.62 0.78
C ARG A 119 12.08 -2.95 0.75
N ALA A 120 12.00 -1.62 0.87
CA ALA A 120 10.73 -0.89 0.85
C ALA A 120 9.91 -1.17 -0.42
N SER A 121 10.52 -1.21 -1.59
CA SER A 121 9.83 -1.57 -2.84
C SER A 121 9.21 -2.96 -2.78
N PHE A 122 9.93 -3.95 -2.24
CA PHE A 122 9.42 -5.30 -2.08
C PHE A 122 8.29 -5.36 -1.04
N GLU A 123 8.44 -4.63 0.07
CA GLU A 123 7.45 -4.53 1.13
C GLU A 123 6.15 -3.88 0.65
N ILE A 124 6.25 -2.82 -0.16
CA ILE A 124 5.09 -2.13 -0.76
C ILE A 124 4.28 -3.09 -1.64
N GLY A 125 4.92 -3.99 -2.39
CA GLY A 125 4.21 -4.94 -3.23
C GLY A 125 3.60 -6.13 -2.47
N VAL A 126 4.33 -6.67 -1.48
CA VAL A 126 3.97 -7.96 -0.86
C VAL A 126 3.09 -7.84 0.37
N TYR A 127 3.36 -6.89 1.28
CA TYR A 127 2.59 -6.75 2.51
C TYR A 127 1.10 -6.43 2.35
N PRO A 128 0.66 -5.56 1.42
CA PRO A 128 -0.77 -5.30 1.26
C PRO A 128 -1.54 -6.56 0.85
N PHE A 129 -0.94 -7.42 0.02
CA PHE A 129 -1.53 -8.71 -0.35
C PHE A 129 -1.66 -9.64 0.87
N VAL A 130 -0.59 -9.79 1.66
CA VAL A 130 -0.62 -10.62 2.88
C VAL A 130 -1.63 -10.10 3.90
N LEU A 131 -1.74 -8.78 4.07
CA LEU A 131 -2.72 -8.16 4.96
C LEU A 131 -4.15 -8.37 4.46
N ALA A 132 -4.39 -8.21 3.16
CA ALA A 132 -5.68 -8.45 2.53
C ALA A 132 -6.12 -9.91 2.71
N VAL A 133 -5.25 -10.88 2.43
CA VAL A 133 -5.54 -12.32 2.64
C VAL A 133 -5.82 -12.62 4.11
N ARG A 134 -5.03 -12.08 5.03
CA ARG A 134 -5.25 -12.26 6.48
C ARG A 134 -6.56 -11.65 6.96
N GLN A 135 -6.93 -10.49 6.44
CA GLN A 135 -8.21 -9.85 6.76
C GLN A 135 -9.38 -10.61 6.18
N LEU A 136 -9.28 -11.09 4.94
CA LEU A 136 -10.27 -11.98 4.33
C LEU A 136 -10.48 -13.25 5.15
N GLY A 137 -9.40 -13.89 5.62
CA GLY A 137 -9.46 -15.06 6.48
C GLY A 137 -9.93 -14.78 7.92
N ARG A 138 -9.90 -13.51 8.35
CA ARG A 138 -10.42 -13.07 9.66
C ARG A 138 -11.86 -12.62 9.62
N ILE A 139 -12.43 -12.35 8.44
CA ILE A 139 -13.88 -12.26 8.30
C ILE A 139 -14.37 -13.64 8.70
N PRO A 140 -14.98 -13.81 9.88
CA PRO A 140 -15.66 -15.06 10.13
C PRO A 140 -16.73 -15.07 9.04
N LEU A 141 -16.61 -16.00 8.09
CA LEU A 141 -17.76 -16.52 7.37
C LEU A 141 -18.64 -17.09 8.47
N ARG A 142 -19.36 -16.21 9.17
CA ARG A 142 -20.28 -16.53 10.25
C ARG A 142 -21.15 -17.58 9.59
N GLY A 143 -21.19 -18.79 10.13
CA GLY A 143 -21.99 -19.88 9.57
C GLY A 143 -23.44 -19.47 9.27
N ARG A 144 -23.92 -18.36 9.86
CA ARG A 144 -25.15 -17.63 9.55
C ARG A 144 -25.28 -17.10 8.10
N GLN A 145 -24.21 -16.59 7.48
CA GLN A 145 -24.24 -16.07 6.10
C GLN A 145 -24.21 -17.22 5.08
N LEU A 146 -23.41 -18.27 5.32
CA LEU A 146 -23.49 -19.54 4.58
C LEU A 146 -24.85 -20.24 4.77
N ARG A 147 -25.43 -20.22 5.98
CA ARG A 147 -26.82 -20.68 6.23
C ARG A 147 -27.86 -19.81 5.52
N SER A 148 -27.59 -18.54 5.29
CA SER A 148 -28.49 -17.65 4.55
C SER A 148 -28.40 -17.87 3.04
N LEU A 149 -27.24 -18.29 2.52
CA LEU A 149 -27.05 -18.59 1.10
C LEU A 149 -27.40 -20.04 0.75
N ALA A 150 -27.33 -20.97 1.70
CA ALA A 150 -27.64 -22.39 1.46
C ALA A 150 -29.07 -22.64 0.92
N PRO A 151 -30.14 -21.96 1.39
CA PRO A 151 -31.47 -22.07 0.78
C PRO A 151 -31.51 -21.57 -0.66
N VAL A 152 -30.81 -20.47 -0.96
CA VAL A 152 -30.74 -19.90 -2.31
C VAL A 152 -30.00 -20.84 -3.25
N LEU A 153 -28.84 -21.35 -2.84
CA LEU A 153 -28.07 -22.34 -3.62
C LEU A 153 -28.86 -23.62 -3.86
N ARG A 154 -29.56 -24.13 -2.85
CA ARG A 154 -30.44 -25.29 -3.02
C ARG A 154 -31.60 -24.99 -3.97
N GLY A 155 -32.22 -23.82 -3.85
CA GLY A 155 -33.27 -23.37 -4.75
C GLY A 155 -32.79 -23.26 -6.19
N VAL A 156 -31.63 -22.64 -6.43
CA VAL A 156 -31.00 -22.56 -7.75
C VAL A 156 -30.69 -23.96 -8.28
N LEU A 157 -30.06 -24.83 -7.48
CA LEU A 157 -29.68 -26.17 -7.91
C LEU A 157 -30.89 -27.06 -8.26
N LEU A 158 -32.01 -26.88 -7.56
CA LEU A 158 -33.27 -27.56 -7.88
C LEU A 158 -34.01 -26.92 -9.07
N ALA A 159 -33.94 -25.59 -9.22
CA ALA A 159 -34.59 -24.88 -10.31
C ALA A 159 -33.88 -25.06 -11.65
N THR A 160 -32.55 -25.14 -11.67
CA THR A 160 -31.73 -25.28 -12.89
C THR A 160 -32.18 -26.43 -13.80
N PRO A 161 -32.30 -27.70 -13.35
CA PRO A 161 -32.71 -28.78 -14.24
C PRO A 161 -34.14 -28.60 -14.76
N LEU A 162 -35.03 -28.02 -13.94
CA LEU A 162 -36.41 -27.75 -14.32
C LEU A 162 -36.49 -26.64 -15.39
N LEU A 163 -35.72 -25.57 -15.21
CA LEU A 163 -35.57 -24.47 -16.15
C LEU A 163 -34.96 -24.92 -17.48
N LEU A 164 -33.99 -25.84 -17.46
CA LEU A 164 -33.40 -26.40 -18.67
C LEU A 164 -34.42 -27.27 -19.43
N LEU A 165 -35.19 -28.09 -18.72
CA LEU A 165 -36.22 -28.93 -19.34
C LEU A 165 -37.32 -28.09 -19.99
N PHE A 166 -37.94 -27.19 -19.21
CA PHE A 166 -39.01 -26.34 -19.74
C PHE A 166 -38.49 -25.30 -20.73
N GLY A 167 -37.35 -24.69 -20.46
CA GLY A 167 -36.71 -23.73 -21.36
C GLY A 167 -36.36 -24.35 -22.70
N GLY A 168 -35.88 -25.60 -22.72
CA GLY A 168 -35.63 -26.35 -23.94
C GLY A 168 -36.91 -26.66 -24.72
N LEU A 169 -37.97 -27.08 -24.03
CA LEU A 169 -39.28 -27.33 -24.67
C LEU A 169 -39.87 -26.06 -25.28
N LEU A 170 -39.86 -24.92 -24.56
CA LEU A 170 -40.34 -23.65 -25.08
C LEU A 170 -39.49 -23.15 -26.25
N ALA A 171 -38.16 -23.24 -26.15
CA ALA A 171 -37.26 -22.87 -27.25
C ALA A 171 -37.47 -23.73 -28.50
N SER A 172 -37.98 -24.96 -28.36
CA SER A 172 -38.33 -25.80 -29.51
C SER A 172 -39.68 -25.42 -30.15
N ALA A 173 -40.57 -24.76 -29.41
CA ALA A 173 -41.92 -24.43 -29.87
C ALA A 173 -42.02 -23.03 -30.50
N ASP A 174 -41.17 -22.09 -30.08
CA ASP A 174 -41.17 -20.70 -30.56
C ASP A 174 -39.75 -20.21 -30.85
N SER A 175 -39.54 -19.68 -32.05
CA SER A 175 -38.25 -19.18 -32.52
C SER A 175 -37.76 -17.93 -31.78
N ILE A 176 -38.67 -17.10 -31.25
CA ILE A 176 -38.33 -15.90 -30.47
C ILE A 176 -37.78 -16.30 -29.10
N PHE A 177 -38.38 -17.29 -28.45
CA PHE A 177 -37.81 -17.84 -27.21
C PHE A 177 -36.48 -18.54 -27.45
N ALA A 178 -36.33 -19.20 -28.59
CA ALA A 178 -35.07 -19.85 -28.98
C ALA A 178 -33.92 -18.86 -29.19
N SER A 179 -34.19 -17.63 -29.67
CA SER A 179 -33.15 -16.60 -29.78
C SER A 179 -32.76 -16.08 -28.40
N TYR A 180 -33.73 -15.74 -27.53
CA TYR A 180 -33.42 -15.29 -26.16
C TYR A 180 -32.66 -16.33 -25.33
N MET A 181 -33.01 -17.61 -25.44
CA MET A 181 -32.27 -18.68 -24.75
C MET A 181 -30.84 -18.81 -25.26
N ARG A 182 -30.62 -18.68 -26.58
CA ARG A 182 -29.28 -18.66 -27.17
C ARG A 182 -28.47 -17.46 -26.70
N ASP A 183 -29.07 -16.28 -26.64
CA ASP A 183 -28.39 -15.07 -26.17
C ASP A 183 -27.97 -15.22 -24.68
N LEU A 184 -28.86 -15.72 -23.83
CA LEU A 184 -28.56 -15.98 -22.41
C LEU A 184 -27.46 -17.06 -22.24
N LEU A 185 -27.52 -18.16 -23.00
CA LEU A 185 -26.53 -19.24 -22.94
C LEU A 185 -25.19 -18.87 -23.59
N SER A 186 -25.18 -17.92 -24.52
CA SER A 186 -23.96 -17.43 -25.17
C SER A 186 -23.06 -16.63 -24.22
N LEU A 187 -23.50 -16.37 -22.97
CA LEU A 187 -22.77 -15.57 -21.99
C LEU A 187 -22.36 -14.19 -22.54
N GLN A 188 -23.13 -13.66 -23.49
CA GLN A 188 -23.08 -12.25 -23.89
C GLN A 188 -23.68 -11.42 -22.75
N LEU A 189 -22.92 -11.33 -21.66
CA LEU A 189 -23.22 -10.44 -20.57
C LEU A 189 -23.23 -9.01 -21.15
N PRO A 190 -24.20 -8.15 -20.76
CA PRO A 190 -24.25 -6.77 -21.25
C PRO A 190 -23.06 -5.91 -20.77
N PHE A 191 -22.17 -6.51 -19.96
CA PHE A 191 -20.96 -5.92 -19.43
C PHE A 191 -19.75 -6.57 -20.10
N ASP A 192 -18.91 -5.74 -20.70
CA ASP A 192 -17.63 -6.18 -21.25
C ASP A 192 -16.71 -6.62 -20.11
N LEU A 193 -16.53 -7.93 -20.00
CA LEU A 193 -15.68 -8.57 -18.99
C LEU A 193 -14.25 -8.06 -19.08
N TRP A 194 -13.76 -7.75 -20.28
CA TRP A 194 -12.41 -7.24 -20.48
C TRP A 194 -12.23 -5.87 -19.83
N THR A 195 -13.14 -4.95 -20.13
CA THR A 195 -13.20 -3.62 -19.53
C THR A 195 -13.32 -3.70 -18.01
N GLY A 196 -14.22 -4.54 -17.48
CA GLY A 196 -14.35 -4.75 -16.04
C GLY A 196 -13.09 -5.32 -15.38
N MET A 197 -12.38 -6.23 -16.07
CA MET A 197 -11.12 -6.80 -15.59
C MET A 197 -10.00 -5.75 -15.56
N ALA A 198 -9.96 -4.86 -16.56
CA ALA A 198 -9.00 -3.75 -16.59
C ALA A 198 -9.20 -2.78 -15.40
N HIS A 199 -10.46 -2.38 -15.13
CA HIS A 199 -10.78 -1.53 -13.99
C HIS A 199 -10.41 -2.18 -12.66
N THR A 200 -10.80 -3.44 -12.46
CA THR A 200 -10.50 -4.16 -11.20
C THR A 200 -9.00 -4.33 -10.98
N LEU A 201 -8.24 -4.61 -12.04
CA LEU A 201 -6.78 -4.71 -11.97
C LEU A 201 -6.14 -3.35 -11.67
N MET A 202 -6.60 -2.27 -12.29
CA MET A 202 -6.06 -0.92 -12.05
C MET A 202 -6.36 -0.43 -10.63
N VAL A 203 -7.62 -0.58 -10.18
CA VAL A 203 -8.02 -0.29 -8.80
C VAL A 203 -7.18 -1.11 -7.82
N GLY A 204 -7.03 -2.41 -8.05
CA GLY A 204 -6.24 -3.31 -7.22
C GLY A 204 -4.77 -2.90 -7.15
N PHE A 205 -4.17 -2.53 -8.29
CA PHE A 205 -2.78 -2.08 -8.37
C PHE A 205 -2.54 -0.81 -7.57
N PHE A 206 -3.35 0.24 -7.77
CA PHE A 206 -3.20 1.50 -7.04
C PHE A 206 -3.55 1.37 -5.56
N ALA A 207 -4.56 0.58 -5.21
CA ALA A 207 -4.89 0.27 -3.83
C ALA A 207 -3.75 -0.48 -3.12
N CYS A 208 -3.13 -1.44 -3.81
CA CYS A 208 -1.97 -2.16 -3.31
C CYS A 208 -0.79 -1.21 -3.05
N LEU A 209 -0.48 -0.34 -4.01
CA LEU A 209 0.60 0.64 -3.90
C LEU A 209 0.35 1.62 -2.74
N ALA A 210 -0.87 2.14 -2.61
CA ALA A 210 -1.26 3.04 -1.53
C ALA A 210 -1.19 2.36 -0.15
N ALA A 211 -1.76 1.15 -0.03
CA ALA A 211 -1.72 0.38 1.21
C ALA A 211 -0.28 0.03 1.60
N GLY A 212 0.52 -0.45 0.65
CA GLY A 212 1.92 -0.79 0.85
C GLY A 212 2.75 0.42 1.30
N GLY A 213 2.61 1.57 0.64
CA GLY A 213 3.27 2.80 1.03
C GLY A 213 2.92 3.24 2.46
N MET A 214 1.64 3.20 2.82
CA MET A 214 1.19 3.52 4.18
C MET A 214 1.72 2.50 5.21
N ILE A 215 1.68 1.20 4.90
CA ILE A 215 2.18 0.14 5.79
C ILE A 215 3.68 0.29 6.02
N VAL A 216 4.47 0.57 4.99
CA VAL A 216 5.92 0.76 5.13
C VAL A 216 6.24 2.05 5.88
N ALA A 217 5.51 3.14 5.61
CA ALA A 217 5.66 4.40 6.35
C ALA A 217 5.32 4.24 7.85
N MET A 218 4.32 3.42 8.17
CA MET A 218 3.79 3.23 9.53
C MET A 218 4.38 2.02 10.25
N GLY A 219 5.02 1.11 9.53
CA GLY A 219 5.58 -0.12 10.07
C GLY A 219 6.75 0.16 11.00
N ASP A 220 6.87 -0.64 12.06
CA ASP A 220 8.00 -0.59 13.00
C ASP A 220 9.30 -1.16 12.41
N GLY A 221 9.27 -1.65 11.16
CA GLY A 221 10.41 -2.26 10.45
C GLY A 221 11.58 -1.32 10.18
N MET A 222 11.42 -0.02 10.43
CA MET A 222 12.48 0.99 10.29
C MET A 222 12.91 1.59 11.63
N ARG A 223 12.90 0.81 12.71
CA ARG A 223 13.97 1.00 13.69
C ARG A 223 15.26 0.73 12.92
N ALA A 224 16.05 1.78 12.64
CA ALA A 224 17.48 1.57 12.61
C ALA A 224 17.80 0.71 13.84
N PRO A 225 18.57 -0.39 13.73
CA PRO A 225 19.04 -1.10 14.91
C PRO A 225 19.46 -0.03 15.90
N SER A 226 18.74 0.01 17.04
CA SER A 226 19.08 0.83 18.18
C SER A 226 20.58 0.83 18.26
N ALA A 227 21.19 2.02 18.08
CA ALA A 227 22.60 2.30 18.17
C ALA A 227 23.49 1.04 18.07
N LEU A 228 24.30 0.93 16.99
CA LEU A 228 25.63 0.33 17.21
C LEU A 228 26.10 0.91 18.55
N PRO A 229 26.40 0.05 19.56
CA PRO A 229 26.68 0.50 20.92
C PRO A 229 27.59 1.69 20.76
N ALA A 230 27.16 2.84 21.27
CA ALA A 230 27.86 4.09 21.04
C ALA A 230 29.35 3.78 21.22
N GLU A 231 30.11 3.90 20.13
CA GLU A 231 31.55 3.79 20.17
C GLU A 231 31.98 5.05 20.95
N GLY A 232 31.96 4.91 22.29
CA GLY A 232 31.67 6.02 23.19
C GLY A 232 30.95 5.66 24.50
N GLU A 233 30.55 4.41 24.76
CA GLU A 233 30.64 3.88 26.13
C GLU A 233 32.12 3.72 26.47
N THR A 234 32.81 4.86 26.65
CA THR A 234 33.91 4.89 27.59
C THR A 234 33.27 4.53 28.92
N GLU A 235 33.54 3.30 29.36
CA GLU A 235 33.52 2.88 30.74
C GLU A 235 33.56 4.12 31.65
N ARG A 236 32.42 4.45 32.26
CA ARG A 236 32.42 5.42 33.35
C ARG A 236 33.29 4.80 34.41
N LEU A 237 34.57 5.15 34.42
CA LEU A 237 35.44 4.93 35.57
C LEU A 237 34.68 5.50 36.76
N GLU A 238 34.21 4.59 37.62
CA GLU A 238 33.64 4.91 38.91
C GLU A 238 34.65 5.77 39.66
N ARG A 239 34.47 7.10 39.59
CA ARG A 239 35.16 8.09 40.43
C ARG A 239 34.74 7.99 41.90
N SER A 240 34.31 6.82 42.37
CA SER A 240 34.05 6.51 43.78
C SER A 240 35.20 5.73 44.42
N GLY A 241 36.22 5.30 43.66
CA GLY A 241 37.38 4.56 44.18
C GLY A 241 38.74 5.27 44.08
N LEU A 242 38.81 6.46 43.47
CA LEU A 242 40.05 7.26 43.37
C LEU A 242 40.35 7.97 44.71
N SER A 243 40.64 7.18 45.73
CA SER A 243 41.46 7.61 46.86
C SER A 243 42.83 7.98 46.28
N TRP A 244 43.12 9.27 46.22
CA TRP A 244 44.46 9.79 45.95
C TRP A 244 45.41 9.31 47.07
N ARG A 245 45.95 8.09 46.95
CA ARG A 245 47.15 7.70 47.67
C ARG A 245 48.30 8.45 47.01
N PHE A 246 48.74 9.53 47.65
CA PHE A 246 50.05 10.10 47.41
C PHE A 246 51.08 9.00 47.66
N LEU A 247 51.53 8.34 46.58
CA LEU A 247 52.69 7.48 46.61
C LEU A 247 53.91 8.41 46.71
N GLY A 248 54.49 8.45 47.90
CA GLY A 248 55.74 9.13 48.18
C GLY A 248 56.88 8.57 47.34
N SER A 249 57.84 9.44 47.03
CA SER A 249 58.94 9.25 46.07
C SER A 249 60.04 8.27 46.50
N THR A 250 59.74 7.21 47.25
CA THR A 250 60.77 6.35 47.88
C THR A 250 60.85 4.91 47.38
N GLU A 251 60.03 4.47 46.44
CA GLU A 251 60.09 3.07 45.93
C GLU A 251 60.84 2.90 44.59
N ALA A 252 61.54 3.92 44.10
CA ALA A 252 62.20 3.86 42.80
C ALA A 252 63.63 3.26 42.81
N LEU A 253 64.14 2.74 43.92
CA LEU A 253 65.48 2.13 43.98
C LEU A 253 65.55 0.97 44.99
N THR A 254 65.16 -0.23 44.55
CA THR A 254 65.81 -1.52 44.90
C THR A 254 65.36 -2.59 43.91
#